data_AF-A0A078BHE1-F1
#
_entry.id   AF-A0A078BHE1-F1
#
_cell.length_a   1.000
_cell.length_b   1.000
_cell.length_c   1.000
_cell.angle_alpha   90.00
_cell.angle_beta   90.00
_cell.angle_gamma   90.00
#
_symmetry.space_group_name_H-M   'P 1'
#
loop_
_entity.id
_entity.type
_entity.pdbx_description
1 polymer ?
#
loop_
_entity_poly.entity_id
_entity_poly.type
_entity_poly.pdbx_seq_one_letter_code
_entity_poly.pdbx_strand_id
1 'polypeptide(L)'
;MALHRIRRISAPAAECWPPALPAARRSGIESWLTDPGSLTQRLRRSSARFELRLLRQGPARALRDEYPLLGLPQGRKVWRRDVLLVADGVPRVLGHSVCALSALRGPWRLLRHLGVKPVGDAVFTRPQTRRSAMRVKRLSAAHPLLRLARCNGWAREETLWSRRSSFVYGGTPLWVSEGFFLGLSAPEGDEARGSKLPCGSLDGAESERLASREVDKKTWGGPTFSHECDQSHRLAHGNGKTPLFPGMDFV
;
A
#
# COMPACT_ATOMS: atom_id res chain seq x y z
N MET A 1 -11.72 4.14 25.12
CA MET A 1 -10.31 4.60 25.09
C MET A 1 -10.25 6.02 24.55
N ALA A 2 -9.54 6.93 25.22
CA ALA A 2 -9.29 8.27 24.70
C ALA A 2 -8.26 8.22 23.56
N LEU A 3 -8.58 8.85 22.42
CA LEU A 3 -7.59 9.05 21.36
C LEU A 3 -6.60 10.14 21.84
N HIS A 4 -5.34 9.76 22.03
CA HIS A 4 -4.31 10.75 22.35
C HIS A 4 -4.17 11.76 21.20
N ARG A 5 -3.95 13.04 21.53
CA ARG A 5 -3.84 14.12 20.53
C ARG A 5 -2.54 13.97 19.74
N ILE A 6 -2.61 13.34 18.56
CA ILE A 6 -1.47 13.17 17.66
C ILE A 6 -0.88 14.54 17.30
N ARG A 7 0.42 14.73 17.57
CA ARG A 7 1.13 15.97 17.26
C ARG A 7 1.30 16.10 15.74
N ARG A 8 1.04 17.29 15.20
CA ARG A 8 1.27 17.58 13.77
C ARG A 8 2.74 17.91 13.51
N ILE A 9 3.24 17.50 12.35
CA ILE A 9 4.54 17.88 11.78
C ILE A 9 4.35 18.32 10.32
N SER A 10 5.32 19.02 9.74
CA SER A 10 5.27 19.37 8.30
C SER A 10 5.24 18.11 7.43
N ALA A 11 4.63 18.21 6.25
CA ALA A 11 4.82 17.21 5.20
C ALA A 11 6.23 17.35 4.59
N PRO A 12 6.88 16.26 4.15
CA PRO A 12 8.21 16.31 3.54
C PRO A 12 8.18 17.01 2.18
N ALA A 13 9.32 17.52 1.71
CA ALA A 13 9.41 18.19 0.40
C ALA A 13 9.05 17.29 -0.79
N ALA A 14 9.25 15.97 -0.65
CA ALA A 14 8.87 14.97 -1.65
C ALA A 14 7.35 14.76 -1.80
N GLU A 15 6.53 15.38 -0.95
CA GLU A 15 5.07 15.29 -0.99
C GLU A 15 4.49 16.25 -2.05
N CYS A 16 4.20 15.69 -3.22
CA CYS A 16 3.70 16.40 -4.40
C CYS A 16 2.19 16.68 -4.41
N TRP A 17 1.42 16.21 -3.41
CA TRP A 17 0.01 16.60 -3.27
C TRP A 17 -0.11 17.97 -2.58
N PRO A 18 -0.97 18.88 -3.06
CA PRO A 18 -1.05 20.23 -2.52
C PRO A 18 -1.64 20.27 -1.09
N PRO A 19 -1.41 21.35 -0.33
CA PRO A 19 -2.01 21.55 0.99
C PRO A 19 -3.54 21.48 0.95
N ALA A 20 -4.18 21.11 2.06
CA ALA A 20 -5.64 20.97 2.15
C ALA A 20 -6.46 22.30 2.10
N LEU A 21 -5.83 23.44 1.83
CA LEU A 21 -6.47 24.76 1.75
C LEU A 21 -7.10 25.01 0.37
N PRO A 22 -7.96 26.03 0.23
CA PRO A 22 -9.42 25.95 0.19
C PRO A 22 -10.04 25.23 -1.04
N ALA A 23 -9.27 24.41 -1.77
CA ALA A 23 -9.71 23.67 -2.96
C ALA A 23 -10.95 22.79 -2.74
N ALA A 24 -11.29 22.47 -1.49
CA ALA A 24 -12.47 21.70 -1.11
C ALA A 24 -13.70 22.55 -0.73
N ARG A 25 -13.60 23.88 -0.56
CA ARG A 25 -14.68 24.74 0.02
C ARG A 25 -16.03 24.67 -0.68
N ARG A 26 -16.09 24.26 -1.95
CA ARG A 26 -17.33 24.15 -2.74
C ARG A 26 -17.82 22.71 -2.96
N SER A 27 -17.21 21.73 -2.29
CA SER A 27 -17.41 20.30 -2.58
C SER A 27 -18.27 19.54 -1.56
N GLY A 28 -18.69 20.18 -0.47
CA GLY A 28 -19.36 19.54 0.67
C GLY A 28 -18.48 18.56 1.49
N ILE A 29 -17.39 18.07 0.92
CA ILE A 29 -16.49 17.07 1.51
C ILE A 29 -15.28 17.68 2.25
N GLU A 30 -15.10 19.00 2.26
CA GLU A 30 -13.99 19.68 2.95
C GLU A 30 -13.80 19.22 4.41
N SER A 31 -14.91 19.07 5.15
CA SER A 31 -14.87 18.62 6.54
C SER A 31 -14.32 17.20 6.70
N TRP A 32 -14.44 16.33 5.68
CA TRP A 32 -13.83 14.99 5.65
C TRP A 32 -12.39 15.03 5.15
N LEU A 33 -12.09 15.86 4.15
CA LEU A 33 -10.73 16.01 3.61
C LEU A 33 -9.76 16.63 4.62
N THR A 34 -10.24 17.50 5.50
CA THR A 34 -9.41 18.21 6.50
C THR A 34 -9.40 17.56 7.90
N ASP A 35 -10.26 16.56 8.16
CA ASP A 35 -10.45 15.96 9.49
C ASP A 35 -9.14 15.35 10.05
N PRO A 36 -8.59 15.88 11.16
CA PRO A 36 -7.38 15.33 11.76
C PRO A 36 -7.62 14.01 12.54
N GLY A 37 -8.88 13.68 12.84
CA GLY A 37 -9.28 12.54 13.65
C GLY A 37 -9.30 11.19 12.92
N SER A 38 -9.87 10.20 13.61
CA SER A 38 -10.04 8.84 13.08
C SER A 38 -11.24 8.78 12.14
N LEU A 39 -10.98 8.60 10.85
CA LEU A 39 -12.02 8.45 9.82
C LEU A 39 -12.99 7.30 10.15
N THR A 40 -12.47 6.16 10.60
CA THR A 40 -13.27 5.01 11.03
C THR A 40 -14.18 5.36 12.22
N GLN A 41 -13.70 6.13 13.19
CA GLN A 41 -14.55 6.55 14.33
C GLN A 41 -15.65 7.51 13.88
N ARG A 42 -15.36 8.42 12.95
CA ARG A 42 -16.36 9.34 12.39
C ARG A 42 -17.43 8.58 11.62
N LEU A 43 -17.05 7.68 10.72
CA LEU A 43 -18.00 6.82 10.00
C LEU A 43 -18.86 5.98 10.95
N ARG A 44 -18.26 5.33 11.96
CA ARG A 44 -18.99 4.57 13.00
C ARG A 44 -19.97 5.40 13.84
N ARG A 45 -19.78 6.72 13.93
CA ARG A 45 -20.69 7.65 14.63
C ARG A 45 -21.80 8.19 13.72
N SER A 46 -21.61 8.12 12.41
CA SER A 46 -22.53 8.67 11.39
C SER A 46 -23.18 7.58 10.53
N SER A 47 -23.28 6.35 11.05
CA SER A 47 -23.90 5.20 10.38
C SER A 47 -24.47 4.22 11.41
N ALA A 48 -25.50 3.48 11.03
CA ALA A 48 -26.06 2.40 11.85
C ALA A 48 -25.22 1.12 11.73
N ARG A 49 -24.63 0.86 10.55
CA ARG A 49 -23.75 -0.28 10.29
C ARG A 49 -22.44 0.18 9.65
N PHE A 50 -21.32 -0.22 10.24
CA PHE A 50 -19.99 0.04 9.71
C PHE A 50 -19.23 -1.26 9.48
N GLU A 51 -18.68 -1.42 8.27
CA GLU A 51 -17.87 -2.56 7.86
C GLU A 51 -16.53 -2.09 7.26
N LEU A 52 -15.46 -2.84 7.53
CA LEU A 52 -14.17 -2.69 6.87
C LEU A 52 -13.88 -3.98 6.09
N ARG A 53 -13.86 -3.87 4.76
CA ARG A 53 -13.51 -4.97 3.85
C ARG A 53 -12.04 -4.89 3.50
N LEU A 54 -11.30 -5.96 3.76
CA LEU A 54 -9.90 -6.06 3.35
C LEU A 54 -9.82 -6.43 1.86
N LEU A 55 -9.20 -5.59 1.05
CA LEU A 55 -9.01 -5.85 -0.38
C LEU A 55 -7.64 -6.47 -0.66
N ARG A 56 -6.60 -5.99 0.04
CA ARG A 56 -5.23 -6.48 -0.07
C ARG A 56 -4.44 -6.17 1.19
N GLN A 57 -3.57 -7.07 1.62
CA GLN A 57 -2.50 -6.78 2.56
C GLN A 57 -1.27 -7.63 2.23
N GLY A 58 -0.08 -7.02 2.20
CA GLY A 58 1.19 -7.74 2.09
C GLY A 58 2.26 -7.02 1.28
N PRO A 59 3.34 -7.73 0.90
CA PRO A 59 4.39 -7.19 0.04
C PRO A 59 3.85 -6.88 -1.38
N ALA A 60 3.94 -5.62 -1.80
CA ALA A 60 3.56 -5.18 -3.15
C ALA A 60 4.44 -4.01 -3.63
N ARG A 61 4.27 -3.56 -4.87
CA ARG A 61 4.85 -2.29 -5.33
C ARG A 61 4.02 -1.11 -4.82
N ALA A 62 4.70 -0.04 -4.41
CA ALA A 62 4.07 1.25 -4.09
C ALA A 62 3.62 1.98 -5.37
N LEU A 63 2.82 3.04 -5.23
CA LEU A 63 2.52 3.96 -6.33
C LEU A 63 3.76 4.81 -6.66
N ARG A 64 3.85 5.36 -7.88
CA ARG A 64 5.05 6.05 -8.38
C ARG A 64 5.46 7.24 -7.50
N ASP A 65 4.50 8.00 -7.01
CA ASP A 65 4.73 9.18 -6.16
C ASP A 65 4.96 8.84 -4.68
N GLU A 66 4.92 7.55 -4.30
CA GLU A 66 5.15 7.09 -2.92
C GLU A 66 6.58 6.62 -2.67
N TYR A 67 7.32 6.24 -3.71
CA TYR A 67 8.73 5.83 -3.58
C TYR A 67 9.62 6.93 -2.95
N PRO A 68 9.54 8.21 -3.39
CA PRO A 68 10.26 9.31 -2.74
C PRO A 68 9.84 9.51 -1.27
N LEU A 69 8.55 9.34 -0.96
CA LEU A 69 7.99 9.48 0.39
C LEU A 69 8.44 8.37 1.37
N LEU A 70 8.88 7.25 0.83
CA LEU A 70 9.41 6.10 1.57
C LEU A 70 10.93 6.06 1.60
N GLY A 71 11.62 6.94 0.86
CA GLY A 71 13.08 6.90 0.70
C GLY A 71 13.56 5.62 -0.01
N LEU A 72 12.76 5.08 -0.93
CA LEU A 72 13.05 3.79 -1.60
C LEU A 72 13.24 3.97 -3.11
N PRO A 73 14.17 3.22 -3.75
CA PRO A 73 14.24 3.12 -5.20
C PRO A 73 12.93 2.58 -5.82
N GLN A 74 12.61 3.07 -7.01
CA GLN A 74 11.44 2.65 -7.80
C GLN A 74 11.38 1.11 -7.95
N GLY A 75 10.20 0.52 -7.81
CA GLY A 75 9.97 -0.91 -8.01
C GLY A 75 10.27 -1.81 -6.82
N ARG A 76 10.91 -1.31 -5.74
CA ARG A 76 11.11 -2.07 -4.49
C ARG A 76 9.77 -2.46 -3.85
N LYS A 77 9.70 -3.67 -3.29
CA LYS A 77 8.52 -4.12 -2.54
C LYS A 77 8.40 -3.35 -1.21
N VAL A 78 7.18 -2.91 -0.92
CA VAL A 78 6.74 -2.24 0.31
C VAL A 78 5.68 -3.10 0.99
N TRP A 79 5.38 -2.87 2.25
CA TRP A 79 4.09 -3.32 2.78
C TRP A 79 3.00 -2.40 2.23
N ARG A 80 1.99 -2.99 1.60
CA ARG A 80 0.80 -2.30 1.11
C ARG A 80 -0.44 -2.91 1.74
N ARG A 81 -1.40 -2.06 2.07
CA ARG A 81 -2.74 -2.44 2.51
C ARG A 81 -3.78 -1.59 1.80
N ASP A 82 -4.75 -2.26 1.17
CA ASP A 82 -5.92 -1.64 0.54
C ASP A 82 -7.18 -2.13 1.26
N VAL A 83 -8.05 -1.20 1.69
CA VAL A 83 -9.29 -1.49 2.40
C VAL A 83 -10.44 -0.66 1.86
N LEU A 84 -11.65 -1.21 1.90
CA LEU A 84 -12.87 -0.46 1.65
C LEU A 84 -13.59 -0.23 2.98
N LEU A 85 -13.92 1.03 3.26
CA LEU A 85 -14.77 1.42 4.38
C LEU A 85 -16.19 1.58 3.87
N VAL A 86 -17.10 0.78 4.41
CA VAL A 86 -18.52 0.70 4.04
C VAL A 86 -19.34 1.19 5.21
N ALA A 87 -20.32 2.05 4.93
CA ALA A 87 -21.25 2.58 5.93
C ALA A 87 -22.68 2.44 5.40
N ASP A 88 -23.52 1.75 6.17
CA ASP A 88 -24.91 1.41 5.82
C ASP A 88 -25.04 0.71 4.46
N GLY A 89 -24.14 -0.25 4.20
CA GLY A 89 -24.03 -0.98 2.94
C GLY A 89 -23.35 -0.21 1.80
N VAL A 90 -23.15 1.10 1.94
CA VAL A 90 -22.60 1.96 0.88
C VAL A 90 -21.08 2.11 0.99
N PRO A 91 -20.31 1.85 -0.09
CA PRO A 91 -18.90 2.24 -0.18
C PRO A 91 -18.71 3.73 0.12
N ARG A 92 -17.93 4.09 1.14
CA ARG A 92 -17.65 5.50 1.48
C ARG A 92 -16.22 5.92 1.19
N VAL A 93 -15.23 5.08 1.54
CA VAL A 93 -13.81 5.41 1.38
C VAL A 93 -12.98 4.20 0.98
N LEU A 94 -12.15 4.36 -0.05
CA LEU A 94 -11.02 3.48 -0.34
C LEU A 94 -9.79 3.96 0.44
N GLY A 95 -9.39 3.18 1.44
CA GLY A 95 -8.16 3.39 2.20
C GLY A 95 -7.00 2.65 1.55
N HIS A 96 -5.91 3.36 1.29
CA HIS A 96 -4.64 2.83 0.83
C HIS A 96 -3.56 3.17 1.86
N SER A 97 -2.66 2.24 2.17
CA SER A 97 -1.59 2.47 3.13
C SER A 97 -0.31 1.77 2.73
N VAL A 98 0.83 2.46 2.86
CA VAL A 98 2.16 1.91 2.53
C VAL A 98 3.23 2.26 3.56
N CYS A 99 4.14 1.32 3.82
CA CYS A 99 5.36 1.55 4.58
C CYS A 99 6.49 0.62 4.10
N ALA A 100 7.74 0.95 4.40
CA ALA A 100 8.86 0.06 4.10
C ALA A 100 8.70 -1.30 4.83
N LEU A 101 9.09 -2.41 4.19
CA LEU A 101 8.96 -3.76 4.79
C LEU A 101 9.75 -3.91 6.10
N SER A 102 10.86 -3.20 6.26
CA SER A 102 11.64 -3.12 7.50
C SER A 102 10.82 -2.60 8.69
N ALA A 103 9.87 -1.69 8.44
CA ALA A 103 9.01 -1.13 9.48
C ALA A 103 8.17 -2.19 10.21
N LEU A 104 7.83 -3.30 9.54
CA LEU A 104 7.08 -4.42 10.11
C LEU A 104 7.88 -5.24 11.13
N ARG A 105 9.20 -5.05 11.21
CA ARG A 105 10.04 -5.67 12.26
C ARG A 105 10.19 -4.77 13.49
N GLY A 106 9.98 -3.46 13.34
CA GLY A 106 10.21 -2.47 14.40
C GLY A 106 8.97 -1.62 14.69
N PRO A 107 9.00 -0.30 14.43
CA PRO A 107 7.95 0.63 14.81
C PRO A 107 6.53 0.25 14.39
N TRP A 108 6.34 -0.43 13.26
CA TRP A 108 5.01 -0.79 12.74
C TRP A 108 4.70 -2.30 12.77
N ARG A 109 5.34 -3.06 13.69
CA ARG A 109 5.18 -4.53 13.82
C ARG A 109 3.74 -5.06 13.94
N LEU A 110 2.80 -4.24 14.43
CA LEU A 110 1.39 -4.61 14.61
C LEU A 110 0.63 -4.67 13.26
N LEU A 111 1.11 -4.00 12.22
CA LEU A 111 0.47 -4.00 10.90
C LEU A 111 0.47 -5.39 10.23
N ARG A 112 1.36 -6.30 10.65
CA ARG A 112 1.42 -7.68 10.13
C ARG A 112 0.11 -8.44 10.37
N HIS A 113 -0.52 -8.24 11.52
CA HIS A 113 -1.70 -9.00 11.96
C HIS A 113 -2.97 -8.14 12.02
N LEU A 114 -3.04 -7.08 11.20
CA LEU A 114 -4.15 -6.14 11.26
C LEU A 114 -5.49 -6.76 10.83
N GLY A 115 -5.48 -7.72 9.90
CA GLY A 115 -6.70 -8.41 9.45
C GLY A 115 -7.76 -7.43 8.94
N VAL A 116 -8.98 -7.49 9.48
CA VAL A 116 -10.06 -6.52 9.19
C VAL A 116 -10.09 -5.31 10.13
N LYS A 117 -9.06 -5.10 10.96
CA LYS A 117 -8.99 -3.93 11.86
C LYS A 117 -8.57 -2.66 11.09
N PRO A 118 -9.05 -1.46 11.49
CA PRO A 118 -8.57 -0.20 10.96
C PRO A 118 -7.07 0.03 11.20
N VAL A 119 -6.40 0.73 10.27
CA VAL A 119 -5.03 1.22 10.48
C VAL A 119 -4.94 2.13 11.72
N GLY A 120 -6.01 2.87 12.01
CA GLY A 120 -6.16 3.66 13.23
C GLY A 120 -5.83 2.87 14.50
N ASP A 121 -6.23 1.61 14.62
CA ASP A 121 -6.02 0.82 15.84
C ASP A 121 -4.52 0.62 16.15
N ALA A 122 -3.69 0.45 15.12
CA ALA A 122 -2.24 0.30 15.28
C ALA A 122 -1.49 1.64 15.49
N VAL A 123 -2.13 2.75 15.12
CA VAL A 123 -1.61 4.13 15.15
C VAL A 123 -1.97 4.83 16.46
N PHE A 124 -3.25 4.80 16.85
CA PHE A 124 -3.79 5.49 18.03
C PHE A 124 -3.46 4.79 19.36
N THR A 125 -2.95 3.55 19.32
CA THR A 125 -2.38 2.85 20.50
C THR A 125 -0.96 3.27 20.85
N ARG A 126 -0.35 4.23 20.12
CA ARG A 126 1.05 4.65 20.28
C ARG A 126 1.16 6.14 20.61
N PRO A 127 1.26 6.53 21.90
CA PRO A 127 1.15 7.94 22.34
C PRO A 127 2.12 8.94 21.72
N GLN A 128 3.27 8.48 21.22
CA GLN A 128 4.30 9.32 20.60
C GLN A 128 4.14 9.46 19.07
N THR A 129 3.10 8.88 18.48
CA THR A 129 2.82 9.03 17.05
C THR A 129 2.64 10.50 16.69
N ARG A 130 3.26 10.91 15.58
CA ARG A 130 3.08 12.21 14.95
C ARG A 130 2.36 12.03 13.61
N ARG A 131 1.67 13.04 13.10
CA ARG A 131 1.03 13.03 11.77
C ARG A 131 1.54 14.18 10.91
N SER A 132 1.87 13.94 9.65
CA SER A 132 2.20 15.02 8.73
C SER A 132 1.01 15.96 8.51
N ALA A 133 1.28 17.16 8.02
CA ALA A 133 0.27 18.03 7.45
C ALA A 133 -0.54 17.26 6.39
N MET A 134 -1.86 17.43 6.41
CA MET A 134 -2.75 16.81 5.44
C MET A 134 -2.54 17.44 4.07
N ARG A 135 -2.40 16.60 3.05
CA ARG A 135 -2.49 17.00 1.65
C ARG A 135 -3.78 16.50 1.03
N VAL A 136 -4.27 17.19 0.01
CA VAL A 136 -5.50 16.87 -0.68
C VAL A 136 -5.26 16.91 -2.18
N LYS A 137 -5.81 15.95 -2.92
CA LYS A 137 -5.73 15.90 -4.38
C LYS A 137 -7.01 15.33 -4.95
N ARG A 138 -7.49 15.93 -6.03
CA ARG A 138 -8.52 15.33 -6.88
C ARG A 138 -7.81 14.42 -7.88
N LEU A 139 -7.89 13.11 -7.67
CA LEU A 139 -7.25 12.10 -8.52
C LEU A 139 -7.99 12.01 -9.85
N SER A 140 -7.27 11.88 -10.97
CA SER A 140 -7.86 11.65 -12.31
C SER A 140 -8.06 10.16 -12.61
N ALA A 141 -8.88 9.85 -13.61
CA ALA A 141 -9.21 8.48 -14.04
C ALA A 141 -8.00 7.55 -14.26
N ALA A 142 -6.86 8.11 -14.70
CA ALA A 142 -5.62 7.35 -14.89
C ALA A 142 -5.01 6.80 -13.58
N HIS A 143 -5.29 7.44 -12.43
CA HIS A 143 -4.68 7.14 -11.15
C HIS A 143 -5.06 5.74 -10.64
N PRO A 144 -4.10 4.90 -10.18
CA PRO A 144 -4.38 3.50 -9.81
C PRO A 144 -5.48 3.31 -8.76
N LEU A 145 -5.62 4.22 -7.79
CA LEU A 145 -6.69 4.14 -6.78
C LEU A 145 -8.10 4.38 -7.35
N LEU A 146 -8.27 5.34 -8.27
CA LEU A 146 -9.57 5.55 -8.91
C LEU A 146 -9.85 4.43 -9.92
N ARG A 147 -8.84 3.94 -10.63
CA ARG A 147 -8.98 2.75 -11.49
C ARG A 147 -9.47 1.54 -10.68
N LEU A 148 -8.88 1.28 -9.51
CA LEU A 148 -9.33 0.23 -8.60
C LEU A 148 -10.79 0.42 -8.18
N ALA A 149 -11.19 1.64 -7.82
CA ALA A 149 -12.57 1.93 -7.43
C ALA A 149 -13.57 1.72 -8.59
N ARG A 150 -13.26 2.22 -9.80
CA ARG A 150 -14.11 2.06 -11.00
C ARG A 150 -14.24 0.60 -11.43
N CYS A 151 -13.13 -0.16 -11.43
CA CYS A 151 -13.15 -1.59 -11.78
C CYS A 151 -13.98 -2.46 -10.81
N ASN A 152 -14.29 -1.97 -9.60
CA ASN A 152 -15.15 -2.65 -8.63
C ASN A 152 -16.53 -1.98 -8.48
N GLY A 153 -16.87 -0.99 -9.33
CA GLY A 153 -18.15 -0.29 -9.29
C GLY A 153 -18.36 0.67 -8.10
N TRP A 154 -17.32 0.98 -7.31
CA TRP A 154 -17.42 1.85 -6.12
C TRP A 154 -17.28 3.35 -6.42
N ALA A 155 -16.94 3.71 -7.66
CA ALA A 155 -16.89 5.09 -8.14
C ALA A 155 -17.44 5.13 -9.56
N ARG A 156 -18.30 6.12 -9.85
CA ARG A 156 -18.83 6.38 -11.20
C ARG A 156 -18.14 7.59 -11.84
N GLU A 157 -17.54 8.43 -11.01
CA GLU A 157 -16.92 9.70 -11.34
C GLU A 157 -15.57 9.52 -12.04
N GLU A 158 -15.23 10.46 -12.93
CA GLU A 158 -13.91 10.51 -13.56
C GLU A 158 -12.80 11.05 -12.65
N THR A 159 -13.19 11.55 -11.48
CA THR A 159 -12.25 12.06 -10.49
C THR A 159 -12.62 11.68 -9.06
N LEU A 160 -11.61 11.48 -8.22
CA LEU A 160 -11.78 11.07 -6.82
C LEU A 160 -11.11 12.07 -5.87
N TRP A 161 -11.90 12.77 -5.07
CA TRP A 161 -11.35 13.56 -3.97
C TRP A 161 -10.64 12.64 -2.99
N SER A 162 -9.37 12.92 -2.72
CA SER A 162 -8.53 12.11 -1.86
C SER A 162 -7.66 12.98 -0.96
N ARG A 163 -7.30 12.46 0.21
CA ARG A 163 -6.32 13.07 1.12
C ARG A 163 -5.18 12.12 1.43
N ARG A 164 -3.98 12.66 1.69
CA ARG A 164 -2.78 11.90 2.07
C ARG A 164 -2.10 12.52 3.28
N SER A 165 -1.61 11.65 4.16
CA SER A 165 -0.76 12.03 5.30
C SER A 165 0.07 10.82 5.76
N SER A 166 1.20 11.05 6.42
CA SER A 166 1.92 9.99 7.14
C SER A 166 1.63 10.02 8.64
N PHE A 167 1.65 8.85 9.25
CA PHE A 167 1.83 8.66 10.68
C PHE A 167 3.27 8.24 10.93
N VAL A 168 3.98 8.93 11.82
CA VAL A 168 5.39 8.70 12.13
C VAL A 168 5.52 8.26 13.57
N TYR A 169 6.10 7.07 13.78
CA TYR A 169 6.42 6.52 15.08
C TYR A 169 7.81 5.89 15.02
N GLY A 170 8.66 6.13 16.02
CA GLY A 170 10.07 5.68 16.00
C GLY A 170 10.83 6.10 14.73
N GLY A 171 10.64 7.35 14.28
CA GLY A 171 11.22 7.88 13.03
C GLY A 171 10.66 7.26 11.73
N THR A 172 9.85 6.21 11.80
CA THR A 172 9.42 5.44 10.62
C THR A 172 8.03 5.88 10.15
N PRO A 173 7.86 6.28 8.87
CA PRO A 173 6.56 6.67 8.34
C PRO A 173 5.70 5.47 7.94
N LEU A 174 4.40 5.60 8.20
CA LEU A 174 3.31 4.86 7.59
C LEU A 174 2.46 5.86 6.81
N TRP A 175 2.47 5.77 5.49
CA TRP A 175 1.67 6.62 4.63
C TRP A 175 0.25 6.07 4.51
N VAL A 176 -0.72 6.98 4.54
CA VAL A 176 -2.15 6.67 4.39
C VAL A 176 -2.75 7.66 3.40
N SER A 177 -3.36 7.11 2.36
CA SER A 177 -4.12 7.82 1.32
C SER A 177 -5.58 7.35 1.38
N GLU A 178 -6.53 8.28 1.48
CA GLU A 178 -7.96 7.99 1.62
C GLU A 178 -8.72 8.68 0.49
N GLY A 179 -9.36 7.92 -0.39
CA GLY A 179 -10.17 8.42 -1.52
C GLY A 179 -11.66 8.21 -1.27
N PHE A 180 -12.48 9.24 -1.47
CA PHE A 180 -13.85 9.31 -0.96
C PHE A 180 -14.91 9.27 -2.06
N PHE A 181 -15.95 8.45 -1.87
CA PHE A 181 -17.05 8.21 -2.82
C PHE A 181 -18.32 9.03 -2.50
N LEU A 182 -18.15 10.22 -1.91
CA LEU A 182 -19.30 11.03 -1.47
C LEU A 182 -19.96 11.72 -2.67
N GLY A 183 -21.10 11.16 -3.05
CA GLY A 183 -21.82 11.38 -4.30
C GLY A 183 -22.74 10.18 -4.60
N LEU A 184 -22.34 8.99 -4.14
CA LEU A 184 -23.17 7.79 -4.22
C LEU A 184 -24.22 7.73 -3.09
N SER A 185 -25.49 7.76 -3.50
CA SER A 185 -26.56 7.07 -2.80
C SER A 185 -26.23 5.57 -2.65
N ALA A 186 -26.96 4.85 -1.80
CA ALA A 186 -26.91 3.40 -1.86
C ALA A 186 -27.26 2.94 -3.29
N PRO A 187 -26.65 1.87 -3.82
CA PRO A 187 -27.29 1.17 -4.94
C PRO A 187 -28.68 0.76 -4.46
N GLU A 188 -29.72 1.31 -5.08
CA GLU A 188 -31.09 0.85 -4.86
C GLU A 188 -31.14 -0.66 -5.16
N GLY A 189 -31.89 -1.40 -4.34
CA GLY A 189 -31.82 -2.85 -4.33
C GLY A 189 -32.34 -3.45 -5.63
N ASP A 190 -31.42 -3.88 -6.49
CA ASP A 190 -31.73 -4.74 -7.64
C ASP A 190 -31.63 -6.19 -7.17
N GLU A 191 -32.75 -6.74 -6.69
CA GLU A 191 -32.83 -8.16 -6.34
C GLU A 191 -32.67 -9.02 -7.61
N ALA A 192 -31.76 -9.99 -7.52
CA ALA A 192 -31.73 -11.17 -8.39
C ALA A 192 -31.71 -10.96 -9.92
N ARG A 193 -30.53 -10.61 -10.45
CA ARG A 193 -30.03 -11.32 -11.65
C ARG A 193 -28.66 -11.95 -11.41
N GLY A 194 -28.66 -13.27 -11.27
CA GLY A 194 -27.45 -14.08 -11.22
C GLY A 194 -26.74 -14.08 -12.57
N SER A 195 -25.78 -13.18 -12.77
CA SER A 195 -24.81 -13.26 -13.87
C SER A 195 -23.43 -13.64 -13.32
N LYS A 196 -23.17 -14.94 -13.32
CA LYS A 196 -21.84 -15.51 -13.09
C LYS A 196 -20.94 -15.05 -14.25
N LEU A 197 -20.10 -14.04 -14.03
CA LEU A 197 -19.10 -13.59 -15.00
C LEU A 197 -17.68 -13.97 -14.52
N PRO A 198 -16.76 -14.31 -15.44
CA PRO A 198 -15.67 -15.20 -15.12
C PRO A 198 -14.54 -14.53 -14.35
N CYS A 199 -13.90 -15.30 -13.47
CA CYS A 199 -12.56 -15.00 -13.00
C CYS A 199 -11.60 -15.10 -14.19
N GLY A 200 -11.23 -13.95 -14.76
CA GLY A 200 -10.18 -13.86 -15.77
C GLY A 200 -8.84 -14.23 -15.16
N SER A 201 -8.42 -15.47 -15.38
CA SER A 201 -7.09 -15.97 -15.05
C SER A 201 -6.01 -15.15 -15.76
N LEU A 202 -5.03 -14.68 -14.99
CA LEU A 202 -3.67 -14.50 -15.50
C LEU A 202 -2.84 -15.64 -14.93
N ASP A 203 -2.79 -16.71 -15.72
CA ASP A 203 -1.82 -17.79 -15.77
C ASP A 203 -1.35 -18.39 -14.45
N GLY A 204 -1.93 -19.55 -14.12
CA GLY A 204 -1.38 -20.47 -13.14
C GLY A 204 -0.55 -21.56 -13.81
N ALA A 205 0.64 -21.80 -13.29
CA ALA A 205 1.30 -23.11 -13.33
C ALA A 205 2.04 -23.31 -12.00
N GLU A 206 2.01 -24.53 -11.47
CA GLU A 206 2.81 -25.01 -10.34
C GLU A 206 2.67 -24.31 -8.97
N SER A 207 1.55 -24.53 -8.27
CA SER A 207 1.54 -24.54 -6.79
C SER A 207 0.33 -25.27 -6.16
N GLU A 208 -0.11 -26.42 -6.69
CA GLU A 208 -1.09 -27.26 -5.95
C GLU A 208 -1.12 -28.75 -6.37
N ARG A 209 0.02 -29.42 -6.20
CA ARG A 209 0.07 -30.83 -5.76
C ARG A 209 1.10 -30.92 -4.63
N LEU A 210 0.91 -31.85 -3.69
CA LEU A 210 1.57 -31.93 -2.37
C LEU A 210 1.14 -30.87 -1.33
N ALA A 211 -0.12 -30.95 -0.91
CA ALA A 211 -0.58 -30.46 0.39
C ALA A 211 -1.41 -31.52 1.14
N SER A 212 -0.93 -32.77 1.12
CA SER A 212 -1.47 -33.89 1.92
C SER A 212 -0.34 -34.81 2.41
N ARG A 213 0.42 -34.32 3.39
CA ARG A 213 1.16 -35.14 4.37
C ARG A 213 1.66 -34.22 5.49
N GLU A 214 1.07 -34.44 6.65
CA GLU A 214 1.56 -34.00 7.95
C GLU A 214 2.91 -34.67 8.25
N VAL A 215 3.87 -33.98 8.88
CA VAL A 215 4.88 -34.51 9.84
C VAL A 215 5.96 -33.46 10.22
N ASP A 216 6.07 -33.27 11.53
CA ASP A 216 7.19 -32.85 12.40
C ASP A 216 7.91 -31.48 12.43
N LYS A 217 8.45 -31.26 13.64
CA LYS A 217 9.28 -30.15 14.12
C LYS A 217 10.77 -30.55 14.09
N LYS A 218 11.65 -29.54 14.22
CA LYS A 218 13.12 -29.56 14.01
C LYS A 218 13.44 -29.55 12.51
N THR A 219 14.47 -28.87 12.00
CA THR A 219 15.72 -28.42 12.65
C THR A 219 16.19 -27.09 12.04
N TRP A 220 16.74 -26.17 12.83
CA TRP A 220 17.50 -25.02 12.31
C TRP A 220 18.98 -25.40 12.25
N GLY A 221 19.53 -25.46 11.04
CA GLY A 221 20.96 -25.70 10.79
C GLY A 221 21.29 -25.38 9.34
N GLY A 222 22.35 -24.61 9.11
CA GLY A 222 22.97 -24.47 7.77
C GLY A 222 23.73 -25.75 7.37
N PRO A 223 24.45 -25.75 6.23
CA PRO A 223 25.43 -24.71 5.93
C PRO A 223 25.52 -24.27 4.45
N THR A 224 26.56 -23.47 4.19
CA THR A 224 27.13 -23.01 2.91
C THR A 224 27.17 -24.03 1.78
N PHE A 225 27.11 -23.53 0.53
CA PHE A 225 27.69 -24.19 -0.65
C PHE A 225 28.54 -23.22 -1.48
N SER A 226 29.73 -23.68 -1.84
CA SER A 226 30.67 -23.12 -2.82
C SER A 226 30.99 -24.21 -3.86
N HIS A 227 31.72 -23.85 -4.92
CA HIS A 227 32.13 -24.66 -6.09
C HIS A 227 30.99 -25.00 -7.09
N GLU A 228 31.02 -24.58 -8.36
CA GLU A 228 32.09 -24.59 -9.39
C GLU A 228 32.46 -25.99 -9.91
N CYS A 229 32.74 -26.08 -11.21
CA CYS A 229 33.18 -27.23 -12.04
C CYS A 229 32.07 -27.95 -12.84
N ASP A 230 32.23 -28.32 -14.13
CA ASP A 230 32.99 -27.77 -15.28
C ASP A 230 32.52 -28.48 -16.58
N GLN A 231 32.81 -27.92 -17.77
CA GLN A 231 32.99 -28.58 -19.09
C GLN A 231 31.91 -29.55 -19.64
N SER A 232 31.58 -29.59 -20.94
CA SER A 232 32.33 -29.22 -22.14
C SER A 232 31.45 -29.22 -23.41
N HIS A 233 31.81 -28.43 -24.43
CA HIS A 233 31.80 -28.87 -25.83
C HIS A 233 32.70 -27.94 -26.68
N ARG A 234 33.40 -28.49 -27.68
CA ARG A 234 34.54 -27.87 -28.40
C ARG A 234 34.26 -27.82 -29.91
N LEU A 235 34.77 -26.78 -30.60
CA LEU A 235 35.31 -26.70 -31.99
C LEU A 235 35.47 -25.19 -32.34
N ALA A 236 36.70 -24.63 -32.44
CA ALA A 236 37.55 -24.49 -33.65
C ALA A 236 36.95 -23.52 -34.71
N HIS A 237 37.60 -22.50 -35.27
CA HIS A 237 39.00 -21.97 -35.31
C HIS A 237 38.97 -20.42 -35.08
N GLY A 238 40.04 -19.60 -35.07
CA GLY A 238 41.51 -19.76 -35.15
C GLY A 238 42.20 -18.43 -35.57
N ASN A 239 43.51 -18.28 -35.29
CA ASN A 239 44.38 -17.10 -35.54
C ASN A 239 43.99 -15.76 -34.83
N GLY A 240 44.87 -15.03 -34.13
CA GLY A 240 46.28 -15.23 -33.80
C GLY A 240 47.14 -13.99 -34.05
N LYS A 241 47.39 -13.17 -33.01
CA LYS A 241 48.56 -12.26 -32.87
C LYS A 241 48.60 -11.56 -31.51
N THR A 242 49.70 -11.78 -30.79
CA THR A 242 50.26 -11.08 -29.62
C THR A 242 51.79 -11.11 -29.79
N PRO A 243 52.64 -10.53 -28.92
CA PRO A 243 52.41 -9.64 -27.77
C PRO A 243 53.23 -8.32 -27.86
N LEU A 244 53.16 -7.45 -26.84
CA LEU A 244 54.32 -7.04 -25.99
C LEU A 244 53.96 -5.90 -25.00
N PHE A 245 54.06 -6.21 -23.71
CA PHE A 245 54.27 -5.30 -22.56
C PHE A 245 55.80 -5.01 -22.43
N PRO A 246 56.36 -4.29 -21.41
CA PRO A 246 55.76 -3.64 -20.21
C PRO A 246 56.27 -2.19 -19.93
N GLY A 247 55.91 -1.61 -18.76
CA GLY A 247 56.79 -0.65 -18.07
C GLY A 247 56.13 0.38 -17.13
N MET A 248 56.15 0.10 -15.81
CA MET A 248 56.46 0.99 -14.65
C MET A 248 55.88 2.43 -14.62
N ASP A 249 55.23 2.97 -13.58
CA ASP A 249 55.25 2.87 -12.09
C ASP A 249 55.63 4.25 -11.48
N PHE A 250 54.81 4.69 -10.51
CA PHE A 250 55.07 5.67 -9.43
C PHE A 250 55.98 6.90 -9.65
N VAL A 251 55.39 8.11 -9.56
CA VAL A 251 55.41 8.97 -8.34
C VAL A 251 54.03 9.61 -8.16
#